data_AF-R5THK6-F1
#
_entry.id   AF-R5THK6-F1
#
_cell.length_a   1.000
_cell.length_b   1.000
_cell.length_c   1.000
_cell.angle_alpha   90.00
_cell.angle_beta   90.00
_cell.angle_gamma   90.00
#
_symmetry.space_group_name_H-M   'P 1'
#
loop_
_entity.id
_entity.type
_entity.pdbx_description
1 polymer ?
#
loop_
_entity_poly.entity_id
_entity_poly.type
_entity_poly.pdbx_seq_one_letter_code
_entity_poly.pdbx_strand_id
1 'polypeptide(L)'
;MQNPFTLTFGKSPLELVERPVQTNEIIEAFTVDPINQQMFIITGVRGLGKTVMMTDISHRLGKKEDWVVIELNPATDLLQGMLSELNSNQVCAGMIKSAKIDLSFWGFGVSIEGAAPITDTETAIIAIPFIFQVLGYLTWNHHGDYNAVRGEYEQYLSEFVYDKIWSELSQKDRMVARGIADVEGGKIKDIREHLHMETNEFNPYRKRLIKKGILSGETRGYVYFTLPLFEEYIMEND
;
A
#
# COMPACT_ATOMS: atom_id res chain seq x y z
N MET A 1 -18.97 -44.61 -2.78
CA MET A 1 -18.65 -43.33 -2.10
C MET A 1 -17.63 -42.59 -2.95
N GLN A 2 -17.89 -41.33 -3.26
CA GLN A 2 -16.94 -40.44 -3.94
C GLN A 2 -15.88 -40.00 -2.90
N ASN A 3 -14.61 -39.93 -3.29
CA ASN A 3 -13.51 -39.57 -2.40
C ASN A 3 -13.73 -38.14 -1.84
N PRO A 4 -13.90 -37.95 -0.52
CA PRO A 4 -14.17 -36.63 0.07
C PRO A 4 -12.92 -35.75 0.21
N PHE A 5 -11.72 -36.30 -0.04
CA PHE A 5 -10.47 -35.56 0.09
C PHE A 5 -10.14 -34.81 -1.21
N THR A 6 -9.93 -33.50 -1.09
CA THR A 6 -9.50 -32.63 -2.20
C THR A 6 -8.11 -32.07 -1.92
N LEU A 7 -7.25 -32.02 -2.96
CA LEU A 7 -5.88 -31.50 -2.90
C LEU A 7 -5.79 -29.97 -3.01
N THR A 8 -6.93 -29.27 -2.99
CA THR A 8 -6.97 -27.81 -3.07
C THR A 8 -6.62 -27.19 -1.73
N PHE A 9 -5.57 -26.38 -1.68
CA PHE A 9 -5.23 -25.55 -0.53
C PHE A 9 -6.30 -24.47 -0.32
N GLY A 10 -6.56 -24.09 0.94
CA GLY A 10 -7.46 -22.97 1.30
C GLY A 10 -8.97 -23.28 1.28
N LYS A 11 -9.37 -24.50 0.91
CA LYS A 11 -10.79 -24.88 0.98
C LYS A 11 -11.17 -25.24 2.42
N SER A 12 -12.25 -24.64 2.94
CA SER A 12 -12.80 -25.02 4.24
C SER A 12 -13.14 -26.52 4.23
N PRO A 13 -12.71 -27.30 5.22
CA PRO A 13 -13.03 -28.72 5.29
C PRO A 13 -14.55 -28.92 5.48
N LEU A 14 -15.07 -30.08 5.05
CA LEU A 14 -16.47 -30.46 5.24
C LEU A 14 -16.86 -30.52 6.71
N GLU A 15 -15.92 -30.94 7.57
CA GLU A 15 -16.03 -30.89 9.02
C GLU A 15 -14.81 -30.14 9.59
N LEU A 16 -15.09 -29.09 10.36
CA LEU A 16 -14.07 -28.30 11.05
C LEU A 16 -13.83 -28.92 12.43
N VAL A 17 -12.59 -29.32 12.73
CA VAL A 17 -12.21 -29.62 14.12
C VAL A 17 -12.07 -28.30 14.85
N GLU A 18 -13.12 -27.90 15.56
CA GLU A 18 -13.19 -26.60 16.21
C GLU A 18 -12.11 -26.44 17.29
N ARG A 19 -11.56 -25.23 17.36
CA ARG A 19 -10.64 -24.79 18.43
C ARG A 19 -11.21 -23.55 19.09
N PRO A 20 -12.36 -23.66 19.77
CA PRO A 20 -13.14 -22.50 20.17
C PRO A 20 -12.37 -21.61 21.14
N VAL A 21 -11.58 -22.17 22.05
CA VAL A 21 -10.79 -21.39 23.02
C VAL A 21 -9.80 -20.47 22.31
N GLN A 22 -8.89 -21.02 21.49
CA GLN A 22 -7.86 -20.21 20.83
C GLN A 22 -8.44 -19.30 19.76
N THR A 23 -9.51 -19.74 19.07
CA THR A 23 -10.17 -18.93 18.03
C THR A 23 -10.88 -17.74 18.65
N ASN A 24 -11.62 -17.95 19.74
CA ASN A 24 -12.32 -16.87 20.43
C ASN A 24 -11.34 -15.93 21.12
N GLU A 25 -10.25 -16.43 21.71
CA GLU A 25 -9.19 -15.58 22.28
C GLU A 25 -8.65 -14.60 21.24
N ILE A 26 -8.32 -15.07 20.04
CA ILE A 26 -7.83 -14.21 18.95
C ILE A 26 -8.89 -13.21 18.50
N ILE A 27 -10.14 -13.66 18.32
CA ILE A 27 -11.24 -12.77 17.88
C ILE A 27 -11.53 -11.71 18.94
N GLU A 28 -11.60 -12.07 20.21
CA GLU A 28 -11.83 -11.15 21.33
C GLU A 28 -10.70 -10.13 21.42
N ALA A 29 -9.45 -10.56 21.30
CA ALA A 29 -8.30 -9.67 21.31
C ALA A 29 -8.33 -8.63 20.17
N PHE A 30 -8.82 -9.02 18.99
CA PHE A 30 -8.98 -8.11 17.85
C PHE A 30 -10.21 -7.20 17.94
N THR A 31 -11.23 -7.59 18.71
CA THR A 31 -12.53 -6.88 18.75
C THR A 31 -12.81 -6.16 20.07
N VAL A 32 -11.94 -6.31 21.07
CA VAL A 32 -12.03 -5.58 22.33
C VAL A 32 -11.69 -4.10 22.12
N ASP A 33 -12.40 -3.22 22.82
CA ASP A 33 -12.14 -1.78 22.85
C ASP A 33 -11.73 -1.35 24.26
N PRO A 34 -10.51 -0.79 24.48
CA PRO A 34 -9.45 -0.56 23.49
C PRO A 34 -8.73 -1.87 23.09
N ILE A 35 -8.32 -1.94 21.82
CA ILE A 35 -7.53 -3.08 21.31
C ILE A 35 -6.21 -3.14 22.08
N ASN A 36 -5.93 -4.28 22.71
CA ASN A 36 -4.72 -4.48 23.51
C ASN A 36 -3.70 -5.42 22.83
N GLN A 37 -4.09 -6.15 21.78
CA GLN A 37 -3.22 -7.02 20.99
C GLN A 37 -3.55 -6.91 19.51
N GLN A 38 -2.53 -6.68 18.68
CA GLN A 38 -2.67 -6.46 17.23
C GLN A 38 -1.98 -7.54 16.39
N MET A 39 -1.27 -8.49 17.03
CA MET A 39 -0.47 -9.48 16.33
C MET A 39 -0.55 -10.84 17.01
N PHE A 40 -0.82 -11.87 16.20
CA PHE A 40 -0.79 -13.27 16.59
C PHE A 40 0.07 -14.08 15.62
N ILE A 41 0.83 -15.04 16.16
CA ILE A 41 1.58 -16.01 15.37
C ILE A 41 1.05 -17.41 15.70
N ILE A 42 0.42 -18.07 14.72
CA ILE A 42 -0.09 -19.44 14.90
C ILE A 42 1.01 -20.44 14.52
N THR A 43 1.52 -21.18 15.50
CA THR A 43 2.59 -22.16 15.32
C THR A 43 2.11 -23.60 15.59
N GLY A 44 2.92 -24.60 15.23
CA GLY A 44 2.62 -26.03 15.45
C GLY A 44 3.08 -26.94 14.31
N VAL A 45 3.01 -28.26 14.52
CA VAL A 45 3.46 -29.25 13.52
C VAL A 45 2.66 -29.21 12.21
N ARG A 46 3.23 -29.77 11.12
CA ARG A 46 2.57 -29.84 9.81
C ARG A 46 1.29 -30.68 9.92
N GLY A 47 0.22 -30.23 9.25
CA GLY A 47 -1.07 -30.95 9.23
C GLY A 47 -1.99 -30.70 10.43
N LEU A 48 -1.59 -29.92 11.44
CA LEU A 48 -2.43 -29.62 12.61
C LEU A 48 -3.61 -28.66 12.35
N GLY A 49 -3.86 -28.25 11.10
CA GLY A 49 -4.97 -27.34 10.78
C GLY A 49 -4.71 -25.86 11.08
N LYS A 50 -3.46 -25.40 11.09
CA LYS A 50 -3.13 -23.97 11.29
C LYS A 50 -3.81 -23.06 10.27
N THR A 51 -3.68 -23.39 8.98
CA THR A 51 -4.33 -22.64 7.90
C THR A 51 -5.85 -22.72 8.01
N VAL A 52 -6.39 -23.89 8.39
CA VAL A 52 -7.83 -24.07 8.62
C VAL A 52 -8.33 -23.13 9.74
N MET A 53 -7.57 -23.01 10.84
CA MET A 53 -7.87 -22.08 11.93
C MET A 53 -7.76 -20.61 11.48
N MET A 54 -6.74 -20.24 10.72
CA MET A 54 -6.62 -18.89 10.13
C MET A 54 -7.81 -18.56 9.24
N THR A 55 -8.24 -19.49 8.38
CA THR A 55 -9.41 -19.33 7.51
C THR A 55 -10.70 -19.19 8.30
N ASP A 56 -10.88 -19.93 9.40
CA ASP A 56 -12.06 -19.77 10.28
C ASP A 56 -12.08 -18.38 10.96
N ILE A 57 -10.94 -17.91 11.48
CA ILE A 57 -10.82 -16.56 12.06
C ILE A 57 -11.13 -15.49 11.00
N SER A 58 -10.52 -15.58 9.82
CA SER A 58 -10.74 -14.69 8.68
C SER A 58 -12.22 -14.61 8.32
N HIS A 59 -12.88 -15.76 8.16
CA HIS A 59 -14.29 -15.84 7.81
C HIS A 59 -15.21 -15.27 8.90
N ARG A 60 -14.88 -15.45 10.19
CA ARG A 60 -15.67 -14.87 11.30
C ARG A 60 -15.52 -13.35 11.37
N LEU A 61 -14.30 -12.83 11.19
CA LEU A 61 -14.06 -11.39 11.15
C LEU A 61 -14.70 -10.76 9.90
N GLY A 62 -14.58 -11.39 8.73
CA GLY A 62 -15.14 -10.88 7.47
C GLY A 62 -16.68 -10.86 7.40
N LYS A 63 -17.38 -11.46 8.37
CA LYS A 63 -18.84 -11.35 8.52
C LYS A 63 -19.27 -10.09 9.29
N LYS A 64 -18.34 -9.39 9.94
CA LYS A 64 -18.62 -8.16 10.66
C LYS A 64 -18.59 -6.98 9.68
N GLU A 65 -19.57 -6.08 9.77
CA GLU A 65 -19.73 -4.97 8.83
C GLU A 65 -18.60 -3.93 8.92
N ASP A 66 -17.96 -3.84 10.09
CA ASP A 66 -16.87 -2.92 10.43
C ASP A 66 -15.47 -3.49 10.10
N TRP A 67 -15.39 -4.67 9.47
CA TRP A 67 -14.13 -5.35 9.18
C TRP A 67 -13.88 -5.51 7.69
N VAL A 68 -12.66 -5.16 7.27
CA VAL A 68 -12.09 -5.59 6.00
C VAL A 68 -11.01 -6.62 6.29
N VAL A 69 -11.17 -7.83 5.75
CA VAL A 69 -10.20 -8.93 5.93
C VAL A 69 -9.44 -9.16 4.64
N ILE A 70 -8.11 -9.19 4.74
CA ILE A 70 -7.20 -9.36 3.60
C ILE A 70 -6.36 -10.60 3.85
N GLU A 71 -6.47 -11.58 2.96
CA GLU A 71 -5.69 -12.82 3.03
C GLU A 71 -4.46 -12.72 2.12
N LEU A 72 -3.26 -12.91 2.70
CA LEU A 72 -2.00 -12.82 1.96
C LEU A 72 -1.31 -14.17 1.85
N ASN A 73 -0.76 -14.46 0.68
CA ASN A 73 0.08 -15.62 0.44
C ASN A 73 1.56 -15.29 0.74
N PRO A 74 2.20 -15.93 1.73
CA PRO A 74 3.60 -15.67 2.05
C PRO A 74 4.59 -16.17 1.00
N ALA A 75 4.15 -16.97 0.01
CA ALA A 75 4.99 -17.40 -1.10
C ALA A 75 5.13 -16.33 -2.20
N THR A 76 4.35 -15.25 -2.13
CA THR A 76 4.41 -14.12 -3.05
C THR A 76 4.94 -12.89 -2.33
N ASP A 77 5.22 -11.81 -3.07
CA ASP A 77 5.52 -10.51 -2.47
C ASP A 77 4.30 -10.05 -1.66
N LEU A 78 4.48 -9.90 -0.34
CA LEU A 78 3.40 -9.61 0.60
C LEU A 78 2.84 -8.20 0.44
N LEU A 79 3.69 -7.22 0.11
CA LEU A 79 3.24 -5.85 -0.14
C LEU A 79 2.43 -5.79 -1.41
N GLN A 80 2.94 -6.42 -2.47
CA GLN A 80 2.24 -6.53 -3.74
C GLN A 80 0.88 -7.21 -3.49
N GLY A 81 0.86 -8.38 -2.83
CA GLY A 81 -0.38 -9.07 -2.46
C GLY A 81 -1.36 -8.16 -1.70
N MET A 82 -0.90 -7.43 -0.69
CA MET A 82 -1.73 -6.54 0.12
C MET A 82 -2.37 -5.43 -0.70
N LEU A 83 -1.59 -4.74 -1.53
CA LEU A 83 -2.09 -3.67 -2.38
C LEU A 83 -3.10 -4.18 -3.41
N SER A 84 -2.85 -5.36 -3.99
CA SER A 84 -3.76 -6.02 -4.92
C SER A 84 -5.13 -6.27 -4.29
N GLU A 85 -5.13 -6.83 -3.09
CA GLU A 85 -6.35 -7.14 -2.34
C GLU A 85 -7.07 -5.86 -1.90
N LEU A 86 -6.33 -4.84 -1.44
CA LEU A 86 -6.88 -3.53 -1.09
C LEU A 86 -7.57 -2.87 -2.29
N ASN A 87 -6.95 -2.87 -3.47
CA ASN A 87 -7.53 -2.25 -4.66
C ASN A 87 -8.71 -3.05 -5.23
N SER A 88 -8.78 -4.34 -4.95
CA SER A 88 -9.88 -5.21 -5.38
C SER A 88 -11.10 -5.10 -4.45
N ASN A 89 -10.92 -4.62 -3.22
CA ASN A 89 -12.00 -4.39 -2.26
C ASN A 89 -12.72 -3.06 -2.55
N GLN A 90 -14.05 -3.07 -2.67
CA GLN A 90 -14.83 -1.88 -3.06
C GLN A 90 -14.70 -0.71 -2.07
N VAL A 91 -14.67 -0.99 -0.77
CA VAL A 91 -14.55 0.03 0.28
C VAL A 91 -13.17 0.65 0.23
N CYS A 92 -12.13 -0.19 0.23
CA CYS A 92 -10.75 0.26 0.17
C CYS A 92 -10.45 1.00 -1.13
N ALA A 93 -10.86 0.48 -2.30
CA ALA A 93 -10.66 1.13 -3.59
C ALA A 93 -11.33 2.52 -3.66
N GLY A 94 -12.52 2.66 -3.05
CA GLY A 94 -13.18 3.96 -2.90
C GLY A 94 -12.32 4.95 -2.12
N MET A 95 -11.82 4.53 -0.95
CA MET A 95 -10.96 5.34 -0.08
C MET A 95 -9.63 5.72 -0.75
N ILE A 96 -9.00 4.76 -1.43
CA ILE A 96 -7.75 4.93 -2.20
C ILE A 96 -7.93 6.01 -3.26
N LYS A 97 -9.00 5.89 -4.06
CA LYS A 97 -9.28 6.82 -5.15
C LYS A 97 -9.53 8.23 -4.63
N SER A 98 -10.28 8.36 -3.54
CA SER A 98 -10.56 9.67 -2.95
C SER A 98 -9.34 10.34 -2.33
N ALA A 99 -8.44 9.55 -1.73
CA ALA A 99 -7.19 10.05 -1.19
C ALA A 99 -6.14 10.33 -2.28
N LYS A 100 -6.50 10.20 -3.56
CA LYS A 100 -5.61 10.33 -4.72
C LYS A 100 -4.37 9.42 -4.62
N ILE A 101 -4.52 8.26 -4.00
CA ILE A 101 -3.44 7.28 -3.92
C ILE A 101 -3.39 6.56 -5.27
N ASP A 102 -2.35 6.83 -6.06
CA ASP A 102 -2.13 6.13 -7.32
C ASP A 102 -1.44 4.78 -7.08
N LEU A 103 -2.25 3.72 -7.01
CA LEU A 103 -1.78 2.34 -6.89
C LEU A 103 -1.39 1.71 -8.23
N SER A 104 -1.75 2.32 -9.37
CA SER A 104 -1.45 1.76 -10.69
C SER A 104 0.05 1.58 -10.90
N PHE A 105 0.80 2.55 -10.39
CA PHE A 105 2.24 2.63 -10.39
C PHE A 105 2.96 1.51 -9.61
N TRP A 106 2.27 0.83 -8.70
CA TRP A 106 2.83 -0.25 -7.89
C TRP A 106 2.81 -1.59 -8.64
N GLY A 107 2.58 -1.56 -9.95
CA GLY A 107 2.45 -2.72 -10.84
C GLY A 107 1.03 -3.24 -10.97
N PHE A 108 0.01 -2.44 -10.63
CA PHE A 108 -1.40 -2.88 -10.51
C PHE A 108 -2.38 -2.24 -11.47
N GLY A 109 -1.97 -1.24 -12.27
CA GLY A 109 -2.78 -0.70 -13.34
C GLY A 109 -2.24 -1.13 -14.69
N VAL A 110 -2.78 -2.25 -15.21
CA VAL A 110 -2.39 -2.86 -16.49
C VAL A 110 -0.94 -3.34 -16.48
N SER A 111 -0.75 -4.65 -16.35
CA SER A 111 0.50 -5.31 -16.71
C SER A 111 0.75 -5.11 -18.22
N ILE A 112 1.33 -3.98 -18.60
CA ILE A 112 1.97 -3.83 -19.90
C ILE A 112 3.32 -4.51 -19.73
N GLU A 113 3.55 -5.58 -20.51
CA GLU A 113 4.81 -6.32 -20.57
C GLU A 113 6.01 -5.35 -20.53
N GLY A 114 6.78 -5.37 -19.43
CA GLY A 114 8.08 -4.70 -19.34
C GLY A 114 8.23 -3.57 -18.32
N ALA A 115 7.24 -3.25 -17.48
CA ALA A 115 7.45 -2.32 -16.35
C ALA A 115 8.12 -3.03 -15.17
N ALA A 116 9.29 -2.54 -14.74
CA ALA A 116 9.96 -3.05 -13.54
C ALA A 116 9.20 -2.61 -12.29
N PRO A 117 8.86 -3.52 -11.36
CA PRO A 117 8.26 -3.13 -10.09
C PRO A 117 9.20 -2.21 -9.31
N ILE A 118 8.62 -1.31 -8.52
CA ILE A 118 9.33 -0.41 -7.60
C ILE A 118 10.27 -1.24 -6.72
N THR A 119 11.54 -0.87 -6.67
CA THR A 119 12.64 -1.70 -6.13
C THR A 119 13.19 -1.23 -4.78
N ASP A 120 12.59 -0.22 -4.16
CA ASP A 120 12.93 0.15 -2.78
C ASP A 120 11.80 -0.28 -1.83
N THR A 121 11.80 -1.58 -1.54
CA THR A 121 10.84 -2.24 -0.66
C THR A 121 10.76 -1.57 0.73
N GLU A 122 11.84 -0.95 1.20
CA GLU A 122 11.90 -0.32 2.54
C GLU A 122 11.04 0.94 2.66
N THR A 123 11.13 1.87 1.70
CA THR A 123 10.27 3.06 1.65
C THR A 123 8.80 2.66 1.50
N ALA A 124 8.52 1.65 0.67
CA ALA A 124 7.19 1.10 0.48
C ALA A 124 6.61 0.46 1.76
N ILE A 125 7.39 -0.35 2.48
CA ILE A 125 6.95 -1.02 3.72
C ILE A 125 6.57 0.00 4.80
N ILE A 126 7.32 1.10 4.91
CA ILE A 126 7.09 2.09 5.96
C ILE A 126 5.96 3.05 5.57
N ALA A 127 5.96 3.54 4.33
CA ALA A 127 5.05 4.60 3.91
C ALA A 127 3.61 4.09 3.73
N ILE A 128 3.40 2.93 3.08
CA ILE A 128 2.05 2.48 2.72
C ILE A 128 1.17 2.23 3.93
N PRO A 129 1.57 1.37 4.90
CA PRO A 129 0.67 1.01 5.98
C PRO A 129 0.31 2.24 6.81
N PHE A 130 1.28 3.16 6.98
CA PHE A 130 1.06 4.41 7.66
C PHE A 130 0.12 5.35 6.90
N ILE A 131 0.29 5.52 5.58
CA ILE A 131 -0.61 6.31 4.71
C ILE A 131 -2.06 5.83 4.83
N PHE A 132 -2.28 4.51 4.82
CA PHE A 132 -3.61 3.92 5.02
C PHE A 132 -4.12 4.06 6.44
N GLN A 133 -3.25 3.88 7.43
CA GLN A 133 -3.60 4.00 8.84
C GLN A 133 -4.04 5.43 9.19
N VAL A 134 -3.31 6.44 8.73
CA VAL A 134 -3.66 7.86 8.93
C VAL A 134 -4.99 8.16 8.24
N LEU A 135 -5.16 7.74 6.98
CA LEU A 135 -6.42 7.97 6.26
C LEU A 135 -7.60 7.34 7.00
N GLY A 136 -7.45 6.09 7.45
CA GLY A 136 -8.48 5.38 8.21
C GLY A 136 -8.79 6.05 9.55
N TYR A 137 -7.76 6.42 10.31
CA TYR A 137 -7.90 7.11 11.61
C TYR A 137 -8.65 8.44 11.48
N LEU A 138 -8.24 9.28 10.53
CA LEU A 138 -8.87 10.57 10.33
C LEU A 138 -10.31 10.40 9.82
N THR A 139 -10.52 9.56 8.80
CA THR A 139 -11.85 9.30 8.25
C THR A 139 -12.81 8.78 9.32
N TRP A 140 -12.33 7.92 10.23
CA TRP A 140 -13.11 7.43 11.36
C TRP A 140 -13.53 8.56 12.32
N ASN A 141 -12.59 9.40 12.73
CA ASN A 141 -12.87 10.53 13.64
C ASN A 141 -13.83 11.56 13.01
N HIS A 142 -13.88 11.62 11.69
CA HIS A 142 -14.77 12.49 10.92
C HIS A 142 -16.02 11.75 10.40
N HIS A 143 -16.44 10.67 11.07
CA HIS A 143 -17.70 9.94 10.81
C HIS A 143 -17.84 9.43 9.36
N GLY A 144 -16.72 9.06 8.74
CA GLY A 144 -16.68 8.58 7.36
C GLY A 144 -16.50 9.67 6.30
N ASP A 145 -16.45 10.95 6.67
CA ASP A 145 -16.21 12.04 5.72
C ASP A 145 -14.72 12.20 5.40
N TYR A 146 -14.24 11.40 4.45
CA TYR A 146 -12.85 11.46 3.99
C TYR A 146 -12.49 12.75 3.25
N ASN A 147 -13.47 13.54 2.76
CA ASN A 147 -13.15 14.79 2.06
C ASN A 147 -12.79 15.90 3.05
N ALA A 148 -13.47 15.90 4.21
CA ALA A 148 -13.21 16.85 5.28
C ALA A 148 -11.80 16.73 5.89
N VAL A 149 -11.20 15.53 5.83
CA VAL A 149 -9.92 15.26 6.49
C VAL A 149 -8.68 15.57 5.66
N ARG A 150 -8.85 16.07 4.43
CA ARG A 150 -7.75 16.22 3.49
C ARG A 150 -6.59 17.06 4.03
N GLY A 151 -6.89 18.20 4.67
CA GLY A 151 -5.84 19.06 5.22
C GLY A 151 -5.06 18.41 6.37
N GLU A 152 -5.75 17.74 7.29
CA GLU A 152 -5.11 16.97 8.37
C GLU A 152 -4.28 15.81 7.79
N TYR A 153 -4.81 15.13 6.78
CA TYR A 153 -4.14 14.03 6.10
C TYR A 153 -2.83 14.49 5.47
N GLU A 154 -2.86 15.58 4.69
CA GLU A 154 -1.67 16.21 4.09
C GLU A 154 -0.61 16.53 5.16
N GLN A 155 -1.03 17.12 6.29
CA GLN A 155 -0.14 17.46 7.39
C GLN A 155 0.52 16.21 8.01
N TYR A 156 -0.25 15.16 8.29
CA TYR A 156 0.29 13.91 8.84
C TYR A 156 1.29 13.24 7.88
N LEU A 157 0.98 13.22 6.58
CA LEU A 157 1.91 12.63 5.61
C LEU A 157 3.19 13.46 5.48
N SER A 158 3.07 14.79 5.49
CA SER A 158 4.21 15.70 5.50
C SER A 158 5.16 15.39 6.66
N GLU A 159 4.65 15.43 7.90
CA GLU A 159 5.45 15.33 9.13
C GLU A 159 6.07 13.94 9.34
N PHE A 160 5.31 12.88 9.06
CA PHE A 160 5.71 11.52 9.45
C PHE A 160 6.26 10.67 8.30
N VAL A 161 6.03 11.06 7.04
CA VAL A 161 6.46 10.28 5.87
C VAL A 161 7.38 11.11 4.97
N TYR A 162 6.92 12.27 4.51
CA TYR A 162 7.58 13.02 3.45
C TYR A 162 8.84 13.73 3.90
N ASP A 163 8.86 14.29 5.11
CA ASP A 163 10.08 14.90 5.67
C ASP A 163 11.24 13.90 5.71
N LYS A 164 10.97 12.65 6.08
CA LYS A 164 11.98 11.60 6.08
C LYS A 164 12.45 11.28 4.66
N ILE A 165 11.52 10.99 3.74
CA ILE A 165 11.85 10.66 2.34
C ILE A 165 12.64 11.79 1.68
N TRP A 166 12.20 13.04 1.86
CA TRP A 166 12.86 14.23 1.36
C TRP A 166 14.25 14.40 1.95
N SER A 167 14.40 14.20 3.27
CA SER A 167 15.68 14.30 3.98
C SER A 167 16.75 13.35 3.40
N GLU A 168 16.35 12.16 2.94
CA GLU A 168 17.23 11.13 2.38
C GLU A 168 17.60 11.35 0.90
N LEU A 169 16.96 12.30 0.21
CA LEU A 169 17.33 12.68 -1.15
C LEU A 169 18.57 13.57 -1.17
N SER A 170 19.46 13.32 -2.13
CA SER A 170 20.58 14.22 -2.39
C SER A 170 20.07 15.57 -2.89
N GLN A 171 20.86 16.63 -2.70
CA GLN A 171 20.49 17.97 -3.17
C GLN A 171 20.13 17.99 -4.67
N LYS A 172 20.85 17.24 -5.51
CA LYS A 172 20.53 17.13 -6.93
C LYS A 172 19.27 16.31 -7.20
N ASP A 173 19.00 15.25 -6.43
CA ASP A 173 17.75 14.50 -6.56
C ASP A 173 16.54 15.38 -6.19
N ARG A 174 16.64 16.20 -5.14
CA ARG A 174 15.62 17.18 -4.74
C ARG A 174 15.37 18.22 -5.83
N MET A 175 16.44 18.80 -6.40
CA MET A 175 16.33 19.76 -7.50
C MET A 175 15.64 19.15 -8.73
N VAL A 176 15.96 17.89 -9.07
CA VAL A 176 15.30 17.20 -10.18
C VAL A 176 13.84 16.88 -9.86
N ALA A 177 13.54 16.39 -8.65
CA ALA A 177 12.17 16.18 -8.21
C ALA A 177 11.36 17.49 -8.27
N ARG A 178 11.95 18.60 -7.81
CA ARG A 178 11.31 19.92 -7.88
C ARG A 178 11.00 20.34 -9.31
N GLY A 179 11.95 20.27 -10.23
CA GLY A 179 11.68 20.61 -11.63
C GLY A 179 10.72 19.64 -12.33
N ILE A 180 10.46 18.46 -11.76
CA ILE A 180 9.36 17.58 -12.19
C ILE A 180 8.02 18.10 -11.67
N ALA A 181 7.96 18.55 -10.40
CA ALA A 181 6.76 19.14 -9.80
C ALA A 181 6.38 20.48 -10.44
N ASP A 182 7.35 21.29 -10.86
CA ASP A 182 7.09 22.60 -11.48
C ASP A 182 6.52 22.49 -12.91
N VAL A 183 6.59 21.31 -13.55
CA VAL A 183 6.13 21.11 -14.93
C VAL A 183 4.87 20.26 -14.96
N GLU A 184 3.75 20.91 -15.30
CA GLU A 184 2.47 20.24 -15.46
C GLU A 184 2.51 19.10 -16.49
N GLY A 185 1.86 17.99 -16.17
CA GLY A 185 1.67 16.87 -17.08
C GLY A 185 2.87 15.94 -17.26
N GLY A 186 3.98 16.15 -16.56
CA GLY A 186 5.02 15.14 -16.38
C GLY A 186 5.85 14.79 -17.61
N LYS A 187 5.80 15.60 -18.68
CA LYS A 187 6.47 15.28 -19.95
C LYS A 187 7.97 15.48 -19.84
N ILE A 188 8.76 14.41 -20.04
CA ILE A 188 10.22 14.39 -19.85
C ILE A 188 10.93 15.43 -20.71
N LYS A 189 10.41 15.72 -21.90
CA LYS A 189 10.99 16.77 -22.76
C LYS A 189 10.91 18.14 -22.09
N ASP A 190 9.73 18.47 -21.60
CA ASP A 190 9.40 19.79 -21.07
C ASP A 190 10.10 19.99 -19.71
N ILE A 191 10.16 18.94 -18.87
CA ILE A 191 10.94 18.89 -17.63
C ILE A 191 12.43 19.16 -17.88
N ARG A 192 13.03 18.52 -18.89
CA ARG A 192 14.44 18.72 -19.22
C ARG A 192 14.74 20.12 -19.73
N GLU A 193 13.83 20.68 -20.52
CA GLU A 193 13.94 22.06 -21.00
C GLU A 193 13.86 23.05 -19.83
N HIS A 194 12.96 22.83 -18.87
CA HIS A 194 12.84 23.62 -17.64
C HIS A 194 14.07 23.52 -16.74
N LEU A 195 14.61 22.31 -16.54
CA LEU A 195 15.81 22.07 -15.74
C LEU A 195 17.12 22.44 -16.45
N HIS A 196 17.07 22.83 -17.73
CA HIS A 196 18.24 23.01 -18.59
C HIS A 196 19.18 21.79 -18.60
N MET A 197 18.61 20.58 -18.59
CA MET A 197 19.35 19.32 -18.55
C MET A 197 19.29 18.57 -19.88
N GLU A 198 20.45 18.08 -20.30
CA GLU A 198 20.51 17.12 -21.39
C GLU A 198 19.99 15.74 -20.98
N THR A 199 19.63 14.92 -21.98
CA THR A 199 19.02 13.60 -21.72
C THR A 199 19.93 12.67 -20.90
N ASN A 200 21.24 12.73 -21.15
CA ASN A 200 22.25 11.93 -20.42
C ASN A 200 22.44 12.41 -18.97
N GLU A 201 22.20 13.69 -18.68
CA GLU A 201 22.29 14.26 -17.34
C GLU A 201 21.03 13.95 -16.52
N PHE A 202 19.84 14.06 -17.11
CA PHE A 202 18.57 13.82 -16.43
C PHE A 202 18.33 12.33 -16.11
N ASN A 203 18.66 11.44 -17.04
CA ASN A 203 18.31 10.01 -16.95
C ASN A 203 18.83 9.29 -15.68
N PRO A 204 20.06 9.53 -15.20
CA PRO A 204 20.54 8.97 -13.94
C PRO A 204 19.65 9.33 -12.74
N TYR A 205 19.21 10.59 -12.63
CA TYR A 205 18.35 11.05 -11.54
C TYR A 205 16.94 10.45 -11.65
N ARG A 206 16.36 10.47 -12.85
CA ARG A 206 15.09 9.78 -13.14
C ARG A 206 15.15 8.31 -12.70
N LYS A 207 16.17 7.56 -13.13
CA LYS A 207 16.34 6.15 -12.76
C LYS A 207 16.46 5.95 -11.25
N ARG A 208 17.19 6.84 -10.55
CA ARG A 208 17.38 6.77 -9.10
C ARG A 208 16.08 7.02 -8.35
N LEU A 209 15.33 8.04 -8.74
CA LEU A 209 14.04 8.39 -8.15
C LEU A 209 12.97 7.32 -8.43
N ILE A 210 12.98 6.71 -9.62
CA ILE A 210 12.14 5.53 -9.92
C ILE A 210 12.53 4.35 -9.02
N LYS A 211 13.84 4.07 -8.89
CA LYS A 211 14.33 2.98 -8.03
C LYS A 211 13.90 3.17 -6.57
N LYS A 212 13.94 4.41 -6.07
CA LYS A 212 13.46 4.80 -4.72
C LYS A 212 11.93 4.77 -4.58
N GLY A 213 11.19 4.50 -5.64
CA GLY A 213 9.73 4.46 -5.61
C GLY A 213 9.06 5.82 -5.51
N ILE A 214 9.76 6.92 -5.81
CA ILE A 214 9.26 8.31 -5.75
C ILE A 214 8.66 8.75 -7.10
N LEU A 215 9.16 8.20 -8.21
CA LEU A 215 8.69 8.52 -9.56
C LEU A 215 8.24 7.28 -10.33
N SER A 216 7.21 7.48 -11.14
CA SER A 216 6.77 6.61 -12.21
C SER A 216 7.39 6.95 -13.54
N GLY A 217 7.63 5.92 -14.35
CA GLY A 217 8.08 6.06 -15.74
C GLY A 217 7.36 5.12 -16.71
N GLU A 218 6.18 4.62 -16.33
CA GLU A 218 5.41 3.62 -17.10
C GLU A 218 4.96 4.15 -18.46
N THR A 219 4.56 5.42 -18.51
CA THR A 219 4.17 6.07 -19.76
C THR A 219 5.41 6.55 -20.50
N ARG A 220 5.64 6.04 -21.71
CA ARG A 220 6.80 6.41 -22.53
C ARG A 220 6.86 7.92 -22.75
N GLY A 221 7.96 8.54 -22.30
CA GLY A 221 8.20 9.97 -22.45
C GLY A 221 7.64 10.83 -21.31
N TYR A 222 7.08 10.22 -20.28
CA TYR A 222 6.47 10.88 -19.13
C TYR A 222 7.01 10.33 -17.81
N VAL A 223 6.91 11.13 -16.76
CA VAL A 223 7.16 10.76 -15.36
C VAL A 223 6.14 11.42 -14.44
N TYR A 224 5.76 10.74 -13.35
CA TYR A 224 4.78 11.22 -12.37
C TYR A 224 5.21 10.86 -10.96
N PHE A 225 4.80 11.63 -9.95
CA PHE A 225 4.97 11.22 -8.56
C PHE A 225 4.04 10.07 -8.20
N THR A 226 4.47 9.32 -7.20
CA THR A 226 3.94 7.99 -6.87
C THR A 226 3.34 7.96 -5.48
N LEU A 227 3.87 8.81 -4.62
CA LEU A 227 3.38 9.10 -3.29
C LEU A 227 2.25 10.13 -3.43
N PRO A 228 1.09 9.90 -2.78
CA PRO A 228 -0.02 10.84 -2.86
C PRO A 228 0.43 12.20 -2.34
N LEU A 229 -0.01 13.30 -2.93
CA LEU A 229 0.22 14.65 -2.39
C LEU A 229 1.70 15.05 -2.24
N PHE A 230 2.63 14.26 -2.78
CA PHE A 230 4.07 14.49 -2.64
C PHE A 230 4.55 15.61 -3.57
N GLU A 231 3.87 15.80 -4.70
CA GLU A 231 4.06 16.96 -5.56
C GLU A 231 3.72 18.24 -4.78
N GLU A 232 2.54 18.30 -4.16
CA GLU A 232 2.12 19.41 -3.30
C GLU A 232 3.11 19.64 -2.14
N TYR A 233 3.56 18.58 -1.47
CA TYR A 233 4.60 18.66 -0.43
C TYR A 233 5.89 19.32 -0.93
N ILE A 234 6.39 18.90 -2.10
CA ILE A 234 7.59 19.49 -2.73
C ILE A 234 7.36 20.96 -3.08
N MET A 235 6.13 21.31 -3.50
CA MET A 235 5.77 22.66 -3.87
C MET A 235 5.81 23.62 -2.67
N GLU A 236 5.47 23.12 -1.47
CA GLU A 236 5.33 23.90 -0.22
C GLU A 236 6.59 23.99 0.65
N ASN A 237 7.54 23.04 0.56
CA ASN A 237 8.67 22.90 1.49
C ASN A 237 10.04 23.38 0.95
N ASP A 238 10.09 24.55 0.30
CA ASP A 238 11.33 25.17 -0.21
C ASP A 238 11.78 26.40 0.62
#